data_AF-A0A831NW08-F1
#
_entry.id   AF-A0A831NW08-F1
#
_cell.length_a   1.000
_cell.length_b   1.000
_cell.length_c   1.000
_cell.angle_alpha   90.00
_cell.angle_beta   90.00
_cell.angle_gamma   90.00
#
_symmetry.space_group_name_H-M   'P 1'
#
loop_
_entity.id
_entity.type
_entity.pdbx_description
1 polymer ?
#
loop_
_entity_poly.entity_id
_entity_poly.type
_entity_poly.pdbx_seq_one_letter_code
_entity_poly.pdbx_strand_id
1 'polypeptide(L)'
;MKNHKKILRLAIEGKLPKNISEDNFPDIDIFEELYDRGFIKAINASSNDGKAFLNPKVTFEGREYYEGLETNQKNTVFISCGQQTEDEKQLGTSIQELVRELTPFKPYFAEFQTSLEGLSKNIFRALNQSVGLIAVMHQRGRVNPPDNTFRASVWVEQEIAIAAFLHSALGKHIHVAAYMQPDIALEGVRQQLHLNPKVFHSNTDVLEHLRLVLPTWQAPTEPKEAIDIDIGIEYEGVNITQKRHDYRLIVLVTNRGKEPIDDYHVDVEFPTGLIEKTEEEYHYVGTRSTEKLSFFRVTRQQIGRSIFPGDTLRVLTIPYYIDNDIYINKKFLLKENVTAVIYSKGTEPTSHEKSISQLQNY
;
A
#
# COMPACT_ATOMS: atom_id res chain seq x y z
N MET A 1 -8.86 6.40 -6.58
CA MET A 1 -9.26 5.29 -5.67
C MET A 1 -10.74 5.29 -5.21
N LYS A 2 -11.28 6.32 -4.50
CA LYS A 2 -12.69 6.30 -4.03
C LYS A 2 -13.72 6.07 -5.15
N ASN A 3 -13.47 6.64 -6.34
CA ASN A 3 -14.36 6.49 -7.49
C ASN A 3 -14.21 5.12 -8.18
N HIS A 4 -13.02 4.49 -8.17
CA HIS A 4 -12.85 3.11 -8.68
C HIS A 4 -13.71 2.14 -7.87
N LYS A 5 -13.67 2.28 -6.54
CA LYS A 5 -14.49 1.50 -5.61
C LYS A 5 -15.98 1.65 -5.91
N LYS A 6 -16.45 2.89 -6.11
CA LYS A 6 -17.86 3.18 -6.43
C LYS A 6 -18.30 2.49 -7.73
N ILE A 7 -17.51 2.61 -8.81
CA ILE A 7 -17.83 2.05 -10.13
C ILE A 7 -17.82 0.52 -10.09
N LEU A 8 -16.80 -0.09 -9.50
CA LEU A 8 -16.70 -1.55 -9.37
C LEU A 8 -17.83 -2.12 -8.50
N ARG A 9 -18.24 -1.43 -7.42
CA ARG A 9 -19.41 -1.82 -6.62
C ARG A 9 -20.67 -1.86 -7.48
N LEU A 10 -20.93 -0.80 -8.25
CA LEU A 10 -22.09 -0.74 -9.15
C LEU A 10 -22.04 -1.86 -10.20
N ALA A 11 -20.84 -2.19 -10.71
CA ALA A 11 -20.65 -3.27 -11.67
C ALA A 11 -20.94 -4.66 -11.05
N ILE A 12 -20.49 -4.89 -9.82
CA ILE A 12 -20.73 -6.13 -9.05
C ILE A 12 -22.21 -6.30 -8.74
N GLU A 13 -22.89 -5.22 -8.32
CA GLU A 13 -24.32 -5.22 -8.01
C GLU A 13 -25.21 -5.27 -9.27
N GLY A 14 -24.63 -5.24 -10.48
CA GLY A 14 -25.37 -5.22 -11.73
C GLY A 14 -26.16 -3.92 -11.96
N LYS A 15 -25.76 -2.83 -11.31
CA LYS A 15 -26.43 -1.52 -11.32
C LYS A 15 -25.80 -0.52 -12.30
N LEU A 16 -24.73 -0.90 -13.00
CA LEU A 16 -24.20 -0.05 -14.08
C LEU A 16 -25.22 0.07 -15.23
N PRO A 17 -25.35 1.25 -15.84
CA PRO A 17 -26.10 1.41 -17.08
C PRO A 17 -25.61 0.44 -18.16
N LYS A 18 -26.54 -0.06 -18.99
CA LYS A 18 -26.17 -0.90 -20.15
C LYS A 18 -25.37 -0.15 -21.21
N ASN A 19 -25.48 1.19 -21.22
CA ASN A 19 -24.74 2.08 -22.08
C ASN A 19 -24.16 3.20 -21.20
N ILE A 20 -22.84 3.33 -21.19
CA ILE A 20 -22.06 4.32 -20.46
C ILE A 20 -21.46 5.27 -21.48
N SER A 21 -21.78 6.57 -21.39
CA SER A 21 -21.23 7.63 -22.23
C SER A 21 -20.94 8.88 -21.41
N GLU A 22 -20.22 9.83 -22.00
CA GLU A 22 -19.92 11.14 -21.39
C GLU A 22 -21.18 11.86 -20.90
N ASP A 23 -22.30 11.73 -21.63
CA ASP A 23 -23.57 12.38 -21.31
C ASP A 23 -24.27 11.78 -20.08
N ASN A 24 -24.06 10.49 -19.78
CA ASN A 24 -24.85 9.76 -18.79
C ASN A 24 -24.03 9.17 -17.63
N PHE A 25 -22.70 9.28 -17.69
CA PHE A 25 -21.80 8.74 -16.70
C PHE A 25 -20.62 9.69 -16.43
N PRO A 26 -20.76 10.62 -15.45
CA PRO A 26 -19.76 11.66 -15.17
C PRO A 26 -18.36 11.15 -14.82
N ASP A 27 -18.23 9.88 -14.41
CA ASP A 27 -16.97 9.24 -14.05
C ASP A 27 -16.40 8.37 -15.21
N ILE A 28 -16.68 8.72 -16.48
CA ILE A 28 -16.33 7.87 -17.65
C ILE A 28 -14.83 7.67 -17.85
N ASP A 29 -13.99 8.67 -17.54
CA ASP A 29 -12.52 8.51 -17.63
C ASP A 29 -12.02 7.44 -16.66
N ILE A 30 -12.65 7.34 -15.49
CA ILE A 30 -12.31 6.34 -14.47
C ILE A 30 -12.85 4.97 -14.89
N PHE A 31 -14.00 4.93 -15.55
CA PHE A 31 -14.53 3.71 -16.15
C PHE A 31 -13.59 3.18 -17.24
N GLU A 32 -13.11 4.05 -18.13
CA GLU A 32 -12.13 3.72 -19.17
C GLU A 32 -10.83 3.18 -18.56
N GLU A 33 -10.30 3.82 -17.50
CA GLU A 33 -9.13 3.31 -16.80
C GLU A 33 -9.34 1.88 -16.25
N LEU A 34 -10.52 1.61 -15.66
CA LEU A 34 -10.87 0.26 -15.17
C LEU A 34 -11.05 -0.75 -16.31
N TYR A 35 -11.53 -0.30 -17.47
CA TYR A 35 -11.65 -1.10 -18.68
C TYR A 35 -10.28 -1.46 -19.25
N ASP A 36 -9.40 -0.47 -19.41
CA ASP A 36 -8.04 -0.65 -19.95
C ASP A 36 -7.18 -1.56 -19.08
N ARG A 37 -7.37 -1.50 -17.75
CA ARG A 37 -6.73 -2.40 -16.79
C ARG A 37 -7.35 -3.81 -16.74
N GLY A 38 -8.39 -4.07 -17.52
CA GLY A 38 -9.06 -5.38 -17.56
C GLY A 38 -9.93 -5.70 -16.34
N PHE A 39 -10.21 -4.71 -15.48
CA PHE A 39 -11.09 -4.89 -14.31
C PHE A 39 -12.57 -4.86 -14.68
N ILE A 40 -12.91 -4.21 -15.80
CA ILE A 40 -14.25 -4.21 -16.37
C ILE A 40 -14.16 -4.64 -17.83
N LYS A 41 -15.04 -5.55 -18.23
CA LYS A 41 -15.24 -5.93 -19.63
C LYS A 41 -16.45 -5.19 -20.18
N ALA A 42 -16.28 -4.53 -21.31
CA ALA A 42 -17.35 -3.86 -22.05
C ALA A 42 -17.07 -3.95 -23.56
N ILE A 43 -18.06 -3.61 -24.38
CA ILE A 43 -17.86 -3.33 -25.80
C ILE A 43 -17.48 -1.87 -25.91
N ASN A 44 -16.25 -1.58 -26.36
CA ASN A 44 -15.83 -0.21 -26.62
C ASN A 44 -16.53 0.26 -27.92
N ALA A 45 -17.38 1.27 -27.77
CA ALA A 45 -18.13 1.92 -28.85
C ALA A 45 -17.70 3.39 -29.00
N SER A 46 -16.54 3.76 -28.45
CA SER A 46 -15.98 5.10 -28.56
C SER A 46 -15.62 5.43 -29.99
N SER A 47 -15.76 6.71 -30.33
CA SER A 47 -15.44 7.29 -31.63
C SER A 47 -14.74 8.63 -31.43
N ASN A 48 -14.39 9.29 -32.53
CA ASN A 48 -13.64 10.56 -32.48
C ASN A 48 -14.42 11.71 -31.80
N ASP A 49 -15.73 11.55 -31.62
CA ASP A 49 -16.68 12.51 -31.04
C ASP A 49 -17.08 12.20 -29.59
N GLY A 50 -16.55 11.12 -28.98
CA GLY A 50 -16.75 10.86 -27.55
C GLY A 50 -16.52 9.42 -27.11
N LYS A 51 -16.46 9.21 -25.79
CA LYS A 51 -16.29 7.90 -25.17
C LYS A 51 -17.63 7.20 -24.95
N ALA A 52 -17.70 5.92 -25.31
CA ALA A 52 -18.87 5.08 -25.08
C ALA A 52 -18.53 3.60 -24.84
N PHE A 53 -19.19 2.99 -23.85
CA PHE A 53 -19.02 1.59 -23.48
C PHE A 53 -20.37 0.89 -23.31
N LEU A 54 -20.52 -0.29 -23.93
CA LEU A 54 -21.76 -1.06 -23.89
C LEU A 54 -21.60 -2.35 -23.10
N ASN A 55 -22.67 -2.72 -22.38
CA ASN A 55 -22.80 -3.94 -21.59
C ASN A 55 -21.65 -4.17 -20.60
N PRO A 56 -21.37 -3.21 -19.70
CA PRO A 56 -20.28 -3.32 -18.76
C PRO A 56 -20.50 -4.47 -17.77
N LYS A 57 -19.47 -5.28 -17.56
CA LYS A 57 -19.44 -6.36 -16.57
C LYS A 57 -18.10 -6.37 -15.86
N VAL A 58 -18.12 -6.43 -14.53
CA VAL A 58 -16.88 -6.62 -13.76
C VAL A 58 -16.27 -7.99 -14.09
N THR A 59 -14.96 -8.03 -14.25
CA THR A 59 -14.20 -9.27 -14.49
C THR A 59 -13.95 -10.02 -13.18
N PHE A 60 -13.13 -11.06 -13.20
CA PHE A 60 -12.70 -11.72 -11.98
C PHE A 60 -11.66 -10.85 -11.26
N GLU A 61 -10.69 -10.35 -12.01
CA GLU A 61 -9.62 -9.45 -11.58
C GLU A 61 -10.19 -8.14 -11.01
N GLY A 62 -11.24 -7.60 -11.62
CA GLY A 62 -11.92 -6.42 -11.09
C GLY A 62 -12.64 -6.65 -9.76
N ARG A 63 -13.11 -7.88 -9.49
CA ARG A 63 -13.66 -8.25 -8.17
C ARG A 63 -12.55 -8.37 -7.14
N GLU A 64 -11.44 -9.01 -7.47
CA GLU A 64 -10.28 -9.10 -6.57
C GLU A 64 -9.72 -7.72 -6.24
N TYR A 65 -9.62 -6.83 -7.23
CA TYR A 65 -9.21 -5.44 -7.03
C TYR A 65 -10.22 -4.67 -6.16
N TYR A 66 -11.53 -4.81 -6.39
CA TYR A 66 -12.57 -4.22 -5.55
C TYR A 66 -12.49 -4.71 -4.09
N GLU A 67 -12.29 -6.01 -3.89
CA GLU A 67 -12.10 -6.61 -2.57
C GLU A 67 -10.78 -6.12 -1.93
N GLY A 68 -9.72 -5.92 -2.72
CA GLY A 68 -8.48 -5.24 -2.31
C GLY A 68 -8.72 -3.82 -1.78
N LEU A 69 -9.61 -3.07 -2.44
CA LEU A 69 -10.02 -1.73 -2.02
C LEU A 69 -10.95 -1.72 -0.79
N GLU A 70 -11.70 -2.80 -0.55
CA GLU A 70 -12.44 -3.04 0.70
C GLU A 70 -11.50 -3.43 1.86
N THR A 71 -10.42 -4.16 1.57
CA THR A 71 -9.52 -4.80 2.54
C THR A 71 -8.38 -3.90 3.05
N ASN A 72 -8.53 -2.59 2.96
CA ASN A 72 -7.71 -1.63 3.73
C ASN A 72 -7.91 -1.72 5.27
N GLN A 73 -8.44 -2.84 5.77
CA GLN A 73 -8.43 -3.23 7.17
C GLN A 73 -7.80 -4.63 7.30
N LYS A 74 -6.46 -4.68 7.29
CA LYS A 74 -5.68 -5.77 7.91
C LYS A 74 -5.94 -5.75 9.41
N ASN A 75 -7.15 -6.12 9.83
CA ASN A 75 -7.62 -6.01 11.21
C ASN A 75 -8.38 -7.27 11.63
N THR A 76 -8.18 -8.44 11.01
CA THR A 76 -8.85 -9.67 11.47
C THR A 76 -7.94 -10.53 12.34
N VAL A 77 -8.50 -11.17 13.36
CA VAL A 77 -7.84 -12.26 14.09
C VAL A 77 -8.50 -13.56 13.69
N PHE A 78 -7.73 -14.45 13.09
CA PHE A 78 -8.19 -15.78 12.70
C PHE A 78 -8.24 -16.67 13.94
N ILE A 79 -9.38 -17.28 14.21
CA ILE A 79 -9.61 -18.16 15.35
C ILE A 79 -9.85 -19.56 14.80
N SER A 80 -8.84 -20.39 14.97
CA SER A 80 -8.83 -21.81 14.70
C SER A 80 -9.10 -22.55 16.00
N CYS A 81 -10.34 -22.96 16.24
CA CYS A 81 -10.74 -23.72 17.41
C CYS A 81 -11.64 -24.87 16.96
N GLY A 82 -11.64 -25.97 17.72
CA GLY A 82 -12.50 -27.11 17.43
C GLY A 82 -13.97 -26.70 17.29
N GLN A 83 -14.74 -27.46 16.51
CA GLN A 83 -16.17 -27.23 16.36
C GLN A 83 -16.98 -28.53 16.47
N GLN A 84 -16.35 -29.59 16.99
CA GLN A 84 -16.97 -30.90 17.07
C GLN A 84 -17.87 -31.02 18.30
N THR A 85 -17.43 -30.49 19.44
CA THR A 85 -18.20 -30.50 20.68
C THR A 85 -18.77 -29.13 21.00
N GLU A 86 -19.81 -29.09 21.83
CA GLU A 86 -20.39 -27.82 22.29
C GLU A 86 -19.39 -27.00 23.12
N ASP A 87 -18.56 -27.65 23.93
CA ASP A 87 -17.51 -26.99 24.71
C ASP A 87 -16.50 -26.26 23.83
N GLU A 88 -16.15 -26.83 22.67
CA GLU A 88 -15.22 -26.21 21.71
C GLU A 88 -15.86 -25.03 20.97
N LYS A 89 -17.14 -25.14 20.60
CA LYS A 89 -17.90 -24.03 20.01
C LYS A 89 -18.05 -22.88 20.99
N GLN A 90 -18.33 -23.20 22.26
CA GLN A 90 -18.44 -22.22 23.33
C GLN A 90 -17.09 -21.52 23.54
N LEU A 91 -15.99 -22.26 23.61
CA LEU A 91 -14.65 -21.69 23.69
C LEU A 91 -14.36 -20.76 22.50
N GLY A 92 -14.63 -21.21 21.27
CA GLY A 92 -14.48 -20.40 20.06
C GLY A 92 -15.25 -19.09 20.15
N THR A 93 -16.51 -19.13 20.60
CA THR A 93 -17.37 -17.96 20.77
C THR A 93 -16.82 -17.00 21.82
N SER A 94 -16.39 -17.50 22.98
CA SER A 94 -15.77 -16.68 24.03
C SER A 94 -14.45 -16.05 23.57
N ILE A 95 -13.67 -16.72 22.73
CA ILE A 95 -12.47 -16.12 22.12
C ILE A 95 -12.85 -14.98 21.18
N GLN A 96 -13.92 -15.12 20.37
CA GLN A 96 -14.39 -14.03 19.52
C GLN A 96 -14.78 -12.79 20.33
N GLU A 97 -15.47 -13.00 21.45
CA GLU A 97 -15.85 -11.91 22.37
C GLU A 97 -14.62 -11.22 22.95
N LEU A 98 -13.62 -11.97 23.44
CA LEU A 98 -12.38 -11.39 23.96
C LEU A 98 -11.61 -10.59 22.91
N VAL A 99 -11.55 -11.06 21.66
CA VAL A 99 -10.90 -10.32 20.57
C VAL A 99 -11.60 -8.98 20.34
N ARG A 100 -12.95 -8.97 20.32
CA ARG A 100 -13.73 -7.74 20.15
C ARG A 100 -13.59 -6.78 21.33
N GLU A 101 -13.47 -7.31 22.54
CA GLU A 101 -13.37 -6.53 23.78
C GLU A 101 -11.99 -5.90 23.95
N LEU A 102 -10.93 -6.68 23.71
CA LEU A 102 -9.56 -6.32 24.09
C LEU A 102 -8.73 -5.74 22.95
N THR A 103 -9.23 -5.79 21.72
CA THR A 103 -8.48 -5.34 20.54
C THR A 103 -9.37 -4.58 19.56
N PRO A 104 -8.79 -3.72 18.69
CA PRO A 104 -9.54 -3.10 17.60
C PRO A 104 -9.83 -4.07 16.44
N PHE A 105 -9.46 -5.35 16.57
CA PHE A 105 -9.55 -6.33 15.50
C PHE A 105 -10.93 -7.01 15.45
N LYS A 106 -11.30 -7.47 14.26
CA LYS A 106 -12.50 -8.25 14.00
C LYS A 106 -12.15 -9.74 14.11
N PRO A 107 -12.82 -10.53 14.96
CA PRO A 107 -12.60 -11.96 14.98
C PRO A 107 -13.16 -12.62 13.72
N TYR A 108 -12.43 -13.57 13.17
CA TYR A 108 -12.89 -14.52 12.16
C TYR A 108 -12.84 -15.92 12.78
N PHE A 109 -13.98 -16.56 13.00
CA PHE A 109 -14.03 -17.92 13.54
C PHE A 109 -14.18 -18.90 12.38
N ALA A 110 -13.23 -19.82 12.25
CA ALA A 110 -13.14 -20.74 11.13
C ALA A 110 -14.23 -21.81 11.22
N GLU A 111 -15.31 -21.67 10.45
CA GLU A 111 -16.36 -22.69 10.33
C GLU A 111 -16.06 -23.72 9.24
N PHE A 112 -16.41 -24.99 9.51
CA PHE A 112 -16.32 -26.08 8.53
C PHE A 112 -16.97 -25.70 7.20
N GLN A 113 -16.16 -25.61 6.14
CA GLN A 113 -16.62 -25.43 4.76
C GLN A 113 -16.66 -26.77 4.04
N THR A 114 -17.76 -27.09 3.35
CA THR A 114 -17.97 -28.38 2.69
C THR A 114 -17.64 -28.37 1.19
N SER A 115 -17.09 -27.28 0.65
CA SER A 115 -16.70 -27.16 -0.76
C SER A 115 -15.25 -26.70 -0.93
N LEU A 116 -14.59 -27.18 -1.99
CA LEU A 116 -13.22 -26.77 -2.36
C LEU A 116 -13.11 -25.26 -2.62
N GLU A 117 -14.14 -24.69 -3.25
CA GLU A 117 -14.22 -23.25 -3.50
C GLU A 117 -14.41 -22.46 -2.20
N GLY A 118 -15.21 -22.98 -1.25
CA GLY A 118 -15.38 -22.41 0.09
C GLY A 118 -14.11 -22.48 0.94
N LEU A 119 -13.34 -23.56 0.83
CA LEU A 119 -12.06 -23.73 1.52
C LEU A 119 -11.03 -22.68 1.10
N SER A 120 -10.77 -22.59 -0.21
CA SER A 120 -9.76 -21.67 -0.76
C SER A 120 -10.17 -20.20 -0.59
N LYS A 121 -11.44 -19.86 -0.85
CA LYS A 121 -11.92 -18.47 -0.76
C LYS A 121 -12.19 -17.99 0.65
N ASN A 122 -12.51 -18.85 1.62
CA ASN A 122 -12.88 -18.39 2.96
C ASN A 122 -11.74 -18.56 3.95
N ILE A 123 -11.11 -19.74 4.04
CA ILE A 123 -10.10 -20.01 5.07
C ILE A 123 -8.75 -19.41 4.69
N PHE A 124 -8.23 -19.71 3.49
CA PHE A 124 -6.91 -19.21 3.09
C PHE A 124 -6.91 -17.69 2.93
N ARG A 125 -7.97 -17.15 2.34
CA ARG A 125 -8.16 -15.69 2.24
C ARG A 125 -8.28 -15.03 3.60
N ALA A 126 -9.05 -15.61 4.54
CA ALA A 126 -9.18 -15.03 5.88
C ALA A 126 -7.84 -15.03 6.62
N LEU A 127 -7.09 -16.15 6.61
CA LEU A 127 -5.73 -16.19 7.16
C LEU A 127 -4.80 -15.16 6.49
N ASN A 128 -4.87 -15.05 5.16
CA ASN A 128 -4.11 -14.05 4.42
C ASN A 128 -4.53 -12.60 4.72
N GLN A 129 -5.71 -12.36 5.30
CA GLN A 129 -6.16 -11.03 5.74
C GLN A 129 -5.93 -10.78 7.24
N SER A 130 -5.63 -11.82 8.00
CA SER A 130 -5.49 -11.72 9.45
C SER A 130 -4.15 -11.16 9.91
N VAL A 131 -4.20 -10.40 11.00
CA VAL A 131 -3.03 -9.89 11.74
C VAL A 131 -2.55 -10.83 12.83
N GLY A 132 -3.40 -11.78 13.20
CA GLY A 132 -3.07 -12.80 14.17
C GLY A 132 -3.85 -14.08 13.98
N LEU A 133 -3.30 -15.16 14.52
CA LEU A 133 -3.85 -16.50 14.56
C LEU A 133 -3.93 -16.95 16.02
N ILE A 134 -5.13 -17.33 16.44
CA ILE A 134 -5.37 -18.07 17.68
C ILE A 134 -5.66 -19.51 17.27
N ALA A 135 -4.80 -20.45 17.67
CA ALA A 135 -4.95 -21.86 17.35
C ALA A 135 -5.15 -22.69 18.62
N VAL A 136 -6.28 -23.40 18.72
CA VAL A 136 -6.62 -24.26 19.85
C VAL A 136 -6.72 -25.71 19.40
N MET A 137 -5.74 -26.51 19.80
CA MET A 137 -5.61 -27.91 19.43
C MET A 137 -6.25 -28.80 20.50
N HIS A 138 -7.39 -29.38 20.16
CA HIS A 138 -8.07 -30.41 20.95
C HIS A 138 -7.65 -31.81 20.48
N GLN A 139 -7.73 -32.78 21.39
CA GLN A 139 -7.45 -34.18 21.10
C GLN A 139 -8.47 -34.73 20.09
N ARG A 140 -7.98 -35.50 19.13
CA ARG A 140 -8.72 -36.10 18.01
C ARG A 140 -8.25 -37.51 17.76
N GLY A 141 -8.91 -38.47 18.39
CA GLY A 141 -8.58 -39.89 18.22
C GLY A 141 -7.19 -40.26 18.72
N ARG A 142 -6.93 -41.56 18.84
CA ARG A 142 -5.65 -42.10 19.34
C ARG A 142 -4.70 -42.41 18.20
N VAL A 143 -3.41 -42.10 18.38
CA VAL A 143 -2.35 -42.43 17.42
C VAL A 143 -1.86 -43.85 17.65
N ASN A 144 -1.44 -44.14 18.89
CA ASN A 144 -0.88 -45.42 19.29
C ASN A 144 -1.64 -45.97 20.50
N PRO A 145 -2.16 -47.22 20.45
CA PRO A 145 -2.87 -47.83 21.58
C PRO A 145 -2.06 -48.05 22.88
N PRO A 146 -0.71 -48.22 22.88
CA PRO A 146 0.03 -48.37 24.14
C PRO A 146 0.41 -47.04 24.80
N ASP A 147 0.77 -46.02 24.03
CA ASP A 147 1.13 -44.69 24.52
C ASP A 147 -0.08 -43.81 24.33
N ASN A 148 -0.76 -43.40 25.40
CA ASN A 148 -2.03 -42.65 25.43
C ASN A 148 -1.93 -41.27 24.73
N THR A 149 -1.63 -41.28 23.45
CA THR A 149 -1.23 -40.17 22.59
C THR A 149 -2.34 -39.93 21.58
N PHE A 150 -2.65 -38.65 21.38
CA PHE A 150 -3.78 -38.24 20.59
C PHE A 150 -3.31 -37.40 19.39
N ARG A 151 -4.07 -37.42 18.30
CA ARG A 151 -3.84 -36.45 17.22
C ARG A 151 -4.48 -35.12 17.61
N ALA A 152 -4.02 -34.04 17.01
CA ALA A 152 -4.79 -32.80 16.95
C ALA A 152 -5.75 -32.81 15.76
N SER A 153 -6.58 -31.77 15.68
CA SER A 153 -7.38 -31.52 14.48
C SER A 153 -6.48 -31.25 13.27
N VAL A 154 -6.57 -32.11 12.26
CA VAL A 154 -5.85 -31.96 10.98
C VAL A 154 -6.09 -30.59 10.35
N TRP A 155 -7.27 -30.01 10.53
CA TRP A 155 -7.58 -28.67 10.02
C TRP A 155 -6.77 -27.57 10.71
N VAL A 156 -6.70 -27.61 12.04
CA VAL A 156 -5.91 -26.64 12.82
C VAL A 156 -4.43 -26.73 12.43
N GLU A 157 -3.93 -27.94 12.18
CA GLU A 157 -2.56 -28.18 11.69
C GLU A 157 -2.28 -27.52 10.34
N GLN A 158 -3.22 -27.63 9.40
CA GLN A 158 -3.09 -27.01 8.07
C GLN A 158 -3.10 -25.49 8.16
N GLU A 159 -3.96 -24.91 9.00
CA GLU A 159 -4.03 -23.47 9.21
C GLU A 159 -2.76 -22.91 9.84
N ILE A 160 -2.15 -23.64 10.78
CA ILE A 160 -0.82 -23.33 11.33
C ILE A 160 0.24 -23.37 10.23
N ALA A 161 0.24 -24.39 9.38
CA ALA A 161 1.21 -24.50 8.27
C ALA A 161 1.07 -23.35 7.26
N ILE A 162 -0.16 -22.93 6.95
CA ILE A 162 -0.44 -21.80 6.07
C ILE A 162 0.06 -20.50 6.72
N ALA A 163 -0.24 -20.27 8.01
CA ALA A 163 0.27 -19.09 8.70
C ALA A 163 1.80 -19.04 8.71
N ALA A 164 2.46 -20.19 8.91
CA ALA A 164 3.92 -20.28 8.82
C ALA A 164 4.45 -19.98 7.40
N PHE A 165 3.76 -20.44 6.36
CA PHE A 165 4.10 -20.10 4.97
C PHE A 165 3.93 -18.60 4.70
N LEU A 166 2.80 -18.00 5.10
CA LEU A 166 2.57 -16.56 4.94
C LEU A 166 3.65 -15.73 5.63
N HIS A 167 4.09 -16.17 6.82
CA HIS A 167 5.17 -15.51 7.53
C HIS A 167 6.52 -15.65 6.82
N SER A 168 6.93 -16.88 6.49
CA SER A 168 8.27 -17.17 5.97
C SER A 168 8.46 -16.81 4.50
N ALA A 169 7.47 -17.08 3.66
CA ALA A 169 7.58 -16.90 2.21
C ALA A 169 7.11 -15.53 1.74
N LEU A 170 6.11 -14.94 2.41
CA LEU A 170 5.53 -13.64 2.02
C LEU A 170 5.91 -12.50 2.98
N GLY A 171 6.79 -12.75 3.95
CA GLY A 171 7.26 -11.74 4.91
C GLY A 171 6.15 -11.18 5.80
N LYS A 172 5.00 -11.85 5.89
CA LYS A 172 3.84 -11.32 6.59
C LYS A 172 4.01 -11.48 8.11
N HIS A 173 3.90 -10.40 8.85
CA HIS A 173 3.89 -10.49 10.32
C HIS A 173 2.50 -10.92 10.80
N ILE A 174 2.40 -12.12 11.38
CA ILE A 174 1.18 -12.66 11.96
C ILE A 174 1.47 -12.98 13.43
N HIS A 175 0.74 -12.35 14.35
CA HIS A 175 0.80 -12.72 15.76
C HIS A 175 0.24 -14.12 15.97
N VAL A 176 0.84 -14.92 16.84
CA VAL A 176 0.36 -16.29 17.07
C VAL A 176 0.19 -16.56 18.56
N ALA A 177 -0.98 -17.06 18.94
CA ALA A 177 -1.24 -17.67 20.24
C ALA A 177 -1.75 -19.09 20.01
N ALA A 178 -0.91 -20.07 20.34
CA ALA A 178 -1.24 -21.48 20.18
C ALA A 178 -1.49 -22.15 21.54
N TYR A 179 -2.50 -23.01 21.58
CA TYR A 179 -2.95 -23.73 22.77
C TYR A 179 -3.11 -25.21 22.43
N MET A 180 -2.73 -26.09 23.34
CA MET A 180 -2.77 -27.54 23.11
C MET A 180 -3.27 -28.29 24.34
N GLN A 181 -4.16 -29.27 24.17
CA GLN A 181 -4.46 -30.21 25.24
C GLN A 181 -3.26 -31.14 25.50
N PRO A 182 -3.15 -31.75 26.70
CA PRO A 182 -2.09 -32.71 27.01
C PRO A 182 -2.06 -33.89 26.03
N ASP A 183 -0.92 -34.55 25.95
CA ASP A 183 -0.75 -35.82 25.22
C ASP A 183 -1.06 -35.80 23.70
N ILE A 184 -1.20 -34.61 23.11
CA ILE A 184 -1.26 -34.45 21.66
C ILE A 184 0.14 -34.66 21.08
N ALA A 185 0.27 -35.59 20.15
CA ALA A 185 1.52 -35.84 19.45
C ALA A 185 1.93 -34.64 18.58
N LEU A 186 3.25 -34.38 18.50
CA LEU A 186 3.82 -33.44 17.55
C LEU A 186 4.02 -34.16 16.21
N GLU A 187 3.20 -33.83 15.22
CA GLU A 187 3.22 -34.46 13.90
C GLU A 187 3.46 -33.41 12.79
N GLY A 188 4.04 -33.84 11.67
CA GLY A 188 4.20 -33.01 10.47
C GLY A 188 5.08 -31.77 10.66
N VAL A 189 4.68 -30.66 10.03
CA VAL A 189 5.47 -29.40 9.99
C VAL A 189 5.67 -28.81 11.40
N ARG A 190 4.81 -29.10 12.37
CA ARG A 190 4.97 -28.64 13.76
C ARG A 190 6.23 -29.14 14.45
N GLN A 191 6.82 -30.25 14.01
CA GLN A 191 8.13 -30.70 14.53
C GLN A 191 9.27 -29.71 14.20
N GLN A 192 9.07 -28.90 13.16
CA GLN A 192 10.04 -27.92 12.67
C GLN A 192 9.63 -26.47 12.99
N LEU A 193 8.43 -26.25 13.53
CA LEU A 193 7.94 -24.93 13.93
C LEU A 193 8.17 -24.69 15.41
N HIS A 194 8.85 -23.60 15.75
CA HIS A 194 8.96 -23.11 17.13
C HIS A 194 7.66 -22.43 17.60
N LEU A 195 6.54 -23.14 17.53
CA LEU A 195 5.20 -22.64 17.87
C LEU A 195 4.99 -22.47 19.38
N ASN A 196 5.67 -23.28 20.20
CA ASN A 196 5.60 -23.28 21.68
C ASN A 196 4.18 -23.13 22.23
N PRO A 197 3.24 -24.04 21.90
CA PRO A 197 1.85 -23.91 22.33
C PRO A 197 1.74 -24.01 23.86
N LYS A 198 0.88 -23.18 24.46
CA LYS A 198 0.55 -23.28 25.88
C LYS A 198 -0.35 -24.48 26.11
N VAL A 199 0.06 -25.36 27.03
CA VAL A 199 -0.78 -26.49 27.44
C VAL A 199 -1.97 -25.98 28.26
N PHE A 200 -3.17 -26.48 27.98
CA PHE A 200 -4.39 -26.13 28.72
C PHE A 200 -5.18 -27.38 29.14
N HIS A 201 -5.80 -27.31 30.31
CA HIS A 201 -6.68 -28.35 30.86
C HIS A 201 -8.15 -27.91 30.87
N SER A 202 -8.40 -26.60 30.83
CA SER A 202 -9.74 -26.01 30.82
C SER A 202 -9.86 -24.86 29.82
N ASN A 203 -11.09 -24.55 29.42
CA ASN A 203 -11.39 -23.37 28.61
C ASN A 203 -10.93 -22.07 29.28
N THR A 204 -11.01 -22.02 30.62
CA THR A 204 -10.57 -20.86 31.41
C THR A 204 -9.09 -20.56 31.23
N ASP A 205 -8.23 -21.59 31.18
CA ASP A 205 -6.77 -21.42 31.04
C ASP A 205 -6.42 -20.69 29.74
N VAL A 206 -7.17 -20.97 28.65
CA VAL A 206 -7.03 -20.33 27.35
C VAL A 206 -7.47 -18.87 27.43
N LEU A 207 -8.66 -18.62 27.99
CA LEU A 207 -9.24 -17.28 28.08
C LEU A 207 -8.41 -16.35 28.99
N GLU A 208 -7.92 -16.83 30.14
CA GLU A 208 -7.05 -16.05 31.03
C GLU A 208 -5.74 -15.66 30.35
N HIS A 209 -5.12 -16.59 29.63
CA HIS A 209 -3.90 -16.28 28.91
C HIS A 209 -4.13 -15.31 27.74
N LEU A 210 -5.23 -15.46 27.00
CA LEU A 210 -5.59 -14.52 25.93
C LEU A 210 -5.83 -13.10 26.47
N ARG A 211 -6.38 -12.95 27.69
CA ARG A 211 -6.51 -11.62 28.32
C ARG A 211 -5.18 -10.91 28.55
N LEU A 212 -4.08 -11.67 28.72
CA LEU A 212 -2.74 -11.12 28.87
C LEU A 212 -2.09 -10.81 27.51
N VAL A 213 -2.32 -11.67 26.52
CA VAL A 213 -1.62 -11.63 25.23
C VAL A 213 -2.30 -10.70 24.21
N LEU A 214 -3.63 -10.71 24.12
CA LEU A 214 -4.35 -9.92 23.12
C LEU A 214 -4.08 -8.41 23.21
N PRO A 215 -3.98 -7.78 24.40
CA PRO A 215 -3.63 -6.37 24.50
C PRO A 215 -2.24 -6.02 23.96
N THR A 216 -1.33 -6.99 23.85
CA THR A 216 0.02 -6.76 23.29
C THR A 216 0.02 -6.84 21.77
N TRP A 217 -1.06 -7.30 21.14
CA TRP A 217 -1.15 -7.43 19.69
C TRP A 217 -1.44 -6.06 19.08
N GLN A 218 -0.43 -5.50 18.44
CA GLN A 218 -0.57 -4.30 17.64
C GLN A 218 -0.83 -4.68 16.19
N ALA A 219 -1.59 -3.84 15.47
CA ALA A 219 -1.71 -4.00 14.03
C ALA A 219 -0.28 -4.02 13.48
N PRO A 220 0.06 -4.94 12.55
CA PRO A 220 1.33 -4.88 11.88
C PRO A 220 1.43 -3.49 11.27
N THR A 221 2.30 -2.65 11.83
CA THR A 221 2.95 -1.61 11.06
C THR A 221 3.77 -2.41 10.07
N GLU A 222 3.18 -2.71 8.92
CA GLU A 222 4.01 -3.13 7.80
C GLU A 222 5.12 -2.08 7.74
N PRO A 223 6.40 -2.49 7.76
CA PRO A 223 7.40 -1.60 7.22
C PRO A 223 6.91 -1.38 5.80
N LYS A 224 6.29 -0.22 5.54
CA LYS A 224 6.27 0.32 4.20
C LYS A 224 7.72 0.21 3.78
N GLU A 225 8.04 -0.68 2.84
CA GLU A 225 9.36 -0.68 2.23
C GLU A 225 9.61 0.80 1.91
N ALA A 226 10.67 1.36 2.49
CA ALA A 226 10.95 2.78 2.35
C ALA A 226 10.90 3.07 0.84
N ILE A 227 10.00 3.95 0.41
CA ILE A 227 9.84 4.27 -0.99
C ILE A 227 11.21 4.81 -1.42
N ASP A 228 11.93 4.04 -2.23
CA ASP A 228 13.23 4.42 -2.75
C ASP A 228 12.98 5.43 -3.86
N ILE A 229 13.11 6.70 -3.52
CA ILE A 229 12.84 7.83 -4.40
C ILE A 229 14.10 8.67 -4.50
N ASP A 230 14.44 9.03 -5.73
CA ASP A 230 15.58 9.88 -6.02
C ASP A 230 15.12 11.17 -6.67
N ILE A 231 15.81 12.27 -6.39
CA ILE A 231 15.54 13.58 -6.99
C ILE A 231 16.83 14.13 -7.58
N GLY A 232 16.75 14.57 -8.83
CA GLY A 232 17.86 15.12 -9.59
C GLY A 232 17.59 16.56 -10.01
N ILE A 233 18.67 17.34 -10.10
CA ILE A 233 18.66 18.69 -10.69
C ILE A 233 19.55 18.65 -11.94
N GLU A 234 19.00 19.03 -13.09
CA GLU A 234 19.69 19.18 -14.36
C GLU A 234 19.45 20.58 -14.94
N TYR A 235 20.12 20.90 -16.04
CA TYR A 235 19.89 22.13 -16.78
C TYR A 235 20.06 21.92 -18.28
N GLU A 236 19.38 22.76 -19.06
CA GLU A 236 19.57 22.89 -20.50
C GLU A 236 19.91 24.34 -20.87
N GLY A 237 20.85 24.53 -21.79
CA GLY A 237 21.10 25.83 -22.42
C GLY A 237 20.04 26.09 -23.49
N VAL A 238 19.37 27.24 -23.41
CA VAL A 238 18.27 27.61 -24.32
C VAL A 238 18.76 28.57 -25.39
N ASN A 239 19.40 29.66 -24.99
CA ASN A 239 19.90 30.69 -25.89
C ASN A 239 21.19 31.28 -25.32
N ILE A 240 22.31 31.05 -26.00
CA ILE A 240 23.64 31.39 -25.49
C ILE A 240 24.27 32.44 -26.41
N THR A 241 24.46 33.64 -25.88
CA THR A 241 25.10 34.75 -26.60
C THR A 241 26.28 35.29 -25.79
N GLN A 242 27.17 36.06 -26.41
CA GLN A 242 28.33 36.65 -25.69
C GLN A 242 27.96 37.59 -24.52
N LYS A 243 26.70 38.05 -24.42
CA LYS A 243 26.25 39.00 -23.38
C LYS A 243 25.34 38.38 -22.34
N ARG A 244 24.62 37.32 -22.72
CA ARG A 244 23.56 36.70 -21.92
C ARG A 244 23.39 35.25 -22.32
N HIS A 245 23.35 34.39 -21.33
CA HIS A 245 23.09 32.96 -21.43
C HIS A 245 21.75 32.67 -20.75
N ASP A 246 20.77 32.21 -21.52
CA ASP A 246 19.48 31.76 -21.02
C ASP A 246 19.51 30.24 -20.86
N TYR A 247 19.06 29.77 -19.70
CA TYR A 247 19.03 28.37 -19.30
C TYR A 247 17.63 27.99 -18.79
N ARG A 248 17.40 26.70 -18.66
CA ARG A 248 16.28 26.15 -17.88
C ARG A 248 16.78 25.13 -16.89
N LEU A 249 16.35 25.28 -15.65
CA LEU A 249 16.51 24.27 -14.62
C LEU A 249 15.51 23.15 -14.89
N ILE A 250 15.94 21.90 -14.73
CA ILE A 250 15.10 20.71 -14.86
C ILE A 250 15.18 19.93 -13.56
N VAL A 251 14.04 19.73 -12.90
CA VAL A 251 13.96 18.83 -11.75
C VAL A 251 13.35 17.51 -12.17
N LEU A 252 14.10 16.44 -11.88
CA LEU A 252 13.76 15.07 -12.19
C LEU A 252 13.47 14.31 -10.91
N VAL A 253 12.47 13.43 -10.94
CA VAL A 253 12.17 12.50 -9.85
C VAL A 253 12.18 11.10 -10.42
N THR A 254 12.96 10.20 -9.82
CA THR A 254 13.05 8.80 -10.22
C THR A 254 12.51 7.91 -9.13
N ASN A 255 11.55 7.05 -9.45
CA ASN A 255 11.11 6.00 -8.54
C ASN A 255 12.01 4.78 -8.69
N ARG A 256 12.85 4.51 -7.69
CA ARG A 256 13.73 3.33 -7.62
C ARG A 256 13.11 2.19 -6.82
N GLY A 257 11.97 2.44 -6.17
CA GLY A 257 11.20 1.48 -5.41
C GLY A 257 10.39 0.52 -6.27
N LYS A 258 9.64 -0.37 -5.60
CA LYS A 258 8.81 -1.40 -6.26
C LYS A 258 7.33 -1.01 -6.38
N GLU A 259 6.90 0.06 -5.72
CA GLU A 259 5.51 0.53 -5.72
C GLU A 259 5.37 1.87 -6.45
N PRO A 260 4.24 2.16 -7.11
CA PRO A 260 3.98 3.48 -7.69
C PRO A 260 3.87 4.59 -6.63
N ILE A 261 4.33 5.78 -6.99
CA ILE A 261 4.27 6.97 -6.13
C ILE A 261 3.09 7.84 -6.58
N ASP A 262 2.01 7.77 -5.79
CA ASP A 262 0.73 8.42 -6.11
C ASP A 262 0.48 9.72 -5.34
N ASP A 263 1.24 9.97 -4.27
CA ASP A 263 1.08 11.12 -3.39
C ASP A 263 2.45 11.74 -3.08
N TYR A 264 2.76 12.82 -3.80
CA TYR A 264 4.00 13.55 -3.67
C TYR A 264 3.85 15.03 -4.01
N HIS A 265 4.77 15.84 -3.49
CA HIS A 265 5.03 17.19 -3.97
C HIS A 265 6.52 17.49 -3.95
N VAL A 266 6.94 18.41 -4.81
CA VAL A 266 8.33 18.85 -4.93
C VAL A 266 8.40 20.33 -4.68
N ASP A 267 9.35 20.70 -3.83
CA ASP A 267 9.69 22.05 -3.47
C ASP A 267 11.06 22.40 -4.06
N VAL A 268 11.21 23.61 -4.59
CA VAL A 268 12.49 24.11 -5.10
C VAL A 268 12.75 25.51 -4.58
N GLU A 269 13.94 25.70 -4.04
CA GLU A 269 14.47 27.01 -3.65
C GLU A 269 15.54 27.43 -4.67
N PHE A 270 15.37 28.62 -5.25
CA PHE A 270 16.22 29.12 -6.33
C PHE A 270 16.62 30.59 -6.09
N PRO A 271 17.86 31.02 -6.39
CA PRO A 271 18.26 32.42 -6.24
C PRO A 271 17.42 33.38 -7.08
N THR A 272 16.68 34.29 -6.42
CA THR A 272 15.72 35.19 -7.07
C THR A 272 16.38 36.08 -8.13
N GLY A 273 17.62 36.52 -7.90
CA GLY A 273 18.34 37.42 -8.80
C GLY A 273 18.70 36.85 -10.18
N LEU A 274 18.41 35.57 -10.43
CA LEU A 274 18.69 34.87 -11.69
C LEU A 274 17.43 34.60 -12.52
N ILE A 275 16.25 34.95 -12.00
CA ILE A 275 14.95 34.75 -12.66
C ILE A 275 14.40 36.11 -13.06
N GLU A 276 14.06 36.30 -14.34
CA GLU A 276 13.68 37.61 -14.86
C GLU A 276 12.30 38.07 -14.35
N LYS A 277 11.38 37.12 -14.15
CA LYS A 277 9.99 37.38 -13.77
C LYS A 277 9.42 36.31 -12.85
N THR A 278 10.03 36.14 -11.68
CA THR A 278 9.67 35.06 -10.75
C THR A 278 8.18 34.97 -10.44
N GLU A 279 7.50 36.10 -10.25
CA GLU A 279 6.09 36.13 -9.85
C GLU A 279 5.11 35.68 -10.96
N GLU A 280 5.56 35.66 -12.22
CA GLU A 280 4.76 35.19 -13.36
C GLU A 280 4.85 33.65 -13.54
N GLU A 281 5.76 32.98 -12.81
CA GLU A 281 5.93 31.53 -12.91
C GLU A 281 4.79 30.77 -12.22
N TYR A 282 4.19 29.82 -12.94
CA TYR A 282 2.99 29.09 -12.48
C TYR A 282 3.16 28.36 -11.13
N HIS A 283 4.40 27.93 -10.84
CA HIS A 283 4.72 27.18 -9.62
C HIS A 283 5.23 28.05 -8.47
N TYR A 284 5.30 29.37 -8.65
CA TYR A 284 5.84 30.29 -7.65
C TYR A 284 4.95 30.37 -6.40
N VAL A 285 5.59 30.39 -5.22
CA VAL A 285 4.92 30.50 -3.92
C VAL A 285 5.43 31.74 -3.20
N GLY A 286 4.78 32.88 -3.45
CA GLY A 286 5.20 34.17 -2.89
C GLY A 286 5.27 34.21 -1.37
N THR A 287 4.39 33.49 -0.66
CA THR A 287 4.36 33.47 0.82
C THR A 287 5.55 32.77 1.46
N ARG A 288 6.30 31.97 0.70
CA ARG A 288 7.55 31.30 1.15
C ARG A 288 8.80 31.89 0.50
N SER A 289 8.63 32.84 -0.42
CA SER A 289 9.72 33.47 -1.15
C SER A 289 10.23 34.69 -0.41
N THR A 290 11.48 35.02 -0.64
CA THR A 290 12.17 36.20 -0.10
C THR A 290 12.83 36.97 -1.26
N GLU A 291 13.35 38.16 -0.98
CA GLU A 291 14.12 38.94 -1.96
C GLU A 291 15.33 38.18 -2.52
N LYS A 292 15.87 37.20 -1.76
CA LYS A 292 17.06 36.42 -2.16
C LYS A 292 16.74 35.06 -2.75
N LEU A 293 15.69 34.41 -2.25
CA LEU A 293 15.32 33.05 -2.63
C LEU A 293 13.87 32.99 -3.06
N SER A 294 13.64 32.49 -4.27
CA SER A 294 12.35 32.22 -4.85
C SER A 294 11.96 30.77 -4.58
N PHE A 295 10.74 30.58 -4.09
CA PHE A 295 10.21 29.27 -3.74
C PHE A 295 9.22 28.79 -4.79
N PHE A 296 9.40 27.56 -5.26
CA PHE A 296 8.51 26.91 -6.22
C PHE A 296 7.96 25.62 -5.64
N ARG A 297 6.69 25.33 -5.92
CA ARG A 297 6.04 24.08 -5.52
C ARG A 297 5.25 23.48 -6.66
N VAL A 298 5.46 22.19 -6.88
CA VAL A 298 4.63 21.38 -7.77
C VAL A 298 4.09 20.17 -7.02
N THR A 299 2.80 19.89 -7.19
CA THR A 299 2.11 18.77 -6.56
C THR A 299 1.75 17.71 -7.60
N ARG A 300 1.57 16.45 -7.17
CA ARG A 300 1.06 15.38 -8.03
C ARG A 300 -0.23 15.76 -8.76
N GLN A 301 -1.11 16.54 -8.14
CA GLN A 301 -2.37 16.99 -8.73
C GLN A 301 -2.14 17.90 -9.95
N GLN A 302 -1.12 18.76 -9.91
CA GLN A 302 -0.77 19.64 -11.03
C GLN A 302 -0.07 18.87 -12.17
N ILE A 303 0.73 17.86 -11.84
CA ILE A 303 1.45 17.03 -12.83
C ILE A 303 0.49 16.02 -13.49
N GLY A 304 -0.52 15.53 -12.75
CA GLY A 304 -1.58 14.66 -13.27
C GLY A 304 -1.19 13.19 -13.43
N ARG A 305 0.01 12.77 -13.00
CA ARG A 305 0.49 11.39 -13.14
C ARG A 305 1.28 10.90 -11.93
N SER A 306 1.16 9.60 -11.70
CA SER A 306 1.94 8.85 -10.73
C SER A 306 3.31 8.49 -11.30
N ILE A 307 4.28 8.19 -10.44
CA ILE A 307 5.63 7.77 -10.86
C ILE A 307 5.75 6.27 -10.64
N PHE A 308 5.75 5.47 -11.71
CA PHE A 308 5.84 4.01 -11.60
C PHE A 308 7.29 3.57 -11.34
N PRO A 309 7.49 2.35 -10.79
CA PRO A 309 8.82 1.78 -10.60
C PRO A 309 9.71 1.86 -11.84
N GLY A 310 10.90 2.43 -11.70
CA GLY A 310 11.87 2.64 -12.78
C GLY A 310 11.66 3.91 -13.60
N ASP A 311 10.51 4.57 -13.50
CA ASP A 311 10.25 5.80 -14.25
C ASP A 311 11.04 6.98 -13.70
N THR A 312 11.46 7.87 -14.61
CA THR A 312 11.99 9.18 -14.28
C THR A 312 11.10 10.26 -14.86
N LEU A 313 10.68 11.19 -14.01
CA LEU A 313 9.72 12.23 -14.34
C LEU A 313 10.35 13.62 -14.25
N ARG A 314 10.24 14.40 -15.33
CA ARG A 314 10.42 15.85 -15.27
C ARG A 314 9.21 16.49 -14.59
N VAL A 315 9.42 17.00 -13.38
CA VAL A 315 8.33 17.51 -12.52
C VAL A 315 8.24 19.03 -12.50
N LEU A 316 9.35 19.73 -12.70
CA LEU A 316 9.39 21.19 -12.68
C LEU A 316 10.47 21.71 -13.62
N THR A 317 10.20 22.85 -14.26
CA THR A 317 11.24 23.64 -14.92
C THR A 317 11.12 25.11 -14.63
N ILE A 318 12.26 25.75 -14.44
CA ILE A 318 12.37 27.17 -14.11
C ILE A 318 13.35 27.82 -15.10
N PRO A 319 12.92 28.79 -15.91
CA PRO A 319 13.84 29.56 -16.74
C PRO A 319 14.70 30.48 -15.87
N TYR A 320 15.98 30.59 -16.19
CA TYR A 320 16.90 31.52 -15.54
C TYR A 320 17.95 32.00 -16.54
N TYR A 321 18.68 33.06 -16.18
CA TYR A 321 19.70 33.63 -17.06
C TYR A 321 20.95 34.04 -16.28
N ILE A 322 22.05 34.15 -17.02
CA ILE A 322 23.32 34.69 -16.54
C ILE A 322 23.80 35.67 -17.60
N ASP A 323 23.90 36.94 -17.22
CA ASP A 323 24.43 38.00 -18.07
C ASP A 323 25.80 38.50 -17.58
N ASN A 324 26.38 39.44 -18.32
CA ASN A 324 27.67 40.01 -17.97
C ASN A 324 27.68 40.72 -16.60
N ASP A 325 26.58 41.32 -16.16
CA ASP A 325 26.51 41.98 -14.86
C ASP A 325 26.53 40.93 -13.73
N ILE A 326 25.74 39.86 -13.87
CA ILE A 326 25.74 38.75 -12.94
C ILE A 326 27.13 38.10 -12.88
N TYR A 327 27.73 37.85 -14.04
CA TYR A 327 29.03 37.19 -14.14
C TYR A 327 30.19 38.04 -13.61
N ILE A 328 30.16 39.36 -13.79
CA ILE A 328 31.27 40.24 -13.39
C ILE A 328 31.04 40.79 -11.98
N ASN A 329 29.87 41.38 -11.73
CA ASN A 329 29.58 42.17 -10.54
C ASN A 329 28.86 41.38 -9.45
N LYS A 330 28.10 40.34 -9.80
CA LYS A 330 27.31 39.53 -8.84
C LYS A 330 27.77 38.07 -8.77
N LYS A 331 29.08 37.83 -8.89
CA LYS A 331 29.70 36.48 -8.81
C LYS A 331 29.30 35.65 -7.60
N PHE A 332 28.88 36.28 -6.51
CA PHE A 332 28.38 35.57 -5.33
C PHE A 332 27.14 34.73 -5.66
N LEU A 333 26.26 35.17 -6.58
CA LEU A 333 25.10 34.41 -7.03
C LEU A 333 25.46 33.08 -7.68
N LEU A 334 26.64 32.98 -8.30
CA LEU A 334 27.13 31.73 -8.91
C LEU A 334 27.52 30.68 -7.86
N LYS A 335 27.75 31.11 -6.62
CA LYS A 335 28.07 30.23 -5.48
C LYS A 335 26.83 29.87 -4.66
N GLU A 336 25.71 30.53 -4.89
CA GLU A 336 24.45 30.18 -4.26
C GLU A 336 23.96 28.81 -4.78
N ASN A 337 23.17 28.14 -3.95
CA ASN A 337 22.68 26.81 -4.23
C ASN A 337 21.21 26.84 -4.66
N VAL A 338 20.88 25.85 -5.48
CA VAL A 338 19.53 25.45 -5.82
C VAL A 338 19.25 24.16 -5.10
N THR A 339 18.18 24.14 -4.31
CA THR A 339 17.78 22.97 -3.52
C THR A 339 16.44 22.48 -4.01
N ALA A 340 16.36 21.20 -4.35
CA ALA A 340 15.11 20.53 -4.67
C ALA A 340 14.82 19.46 -3.62
N VAL A 341 13.59 19.43 -3.10
CA VAL A 341 13.14 18.49 -2.08
C VAL A 341 11.87 17.82 -2.52
N ILE A 342 11.83 16.48 -2.49
CA ILE A 342 10.60 15.72 -2.69
C ILE A 342 10.07 15.19 -1.37
N TYR A 343 8.76 15.34 -1.21
CA TYR A 343 7.99 14.81 -0.10
C TYR A 343 7.04 13.75 -0.65
N SER A 344 7.07 12.53 -0.09
CA SER A 344 6.09 11.49 -0.39
C SER A 344 5.56 10.86 0.89
N LYS A 345 4.32 10.37 0.83
CA LYS A 345 3.60 9.87 1.99
C LYS A 345 4.22 8.57 2.55
N GLY A 346 4.80 8.69 3.74
CA GLY A 346 5.39 7.55 4.47
C GLY A 346 6.87 7.36 4.22
N THR A 347 7.54 8.40 3.72
CA THR A 347 8.99 8.48 3.57
C THR A 347 9.52 9.81 4.08
N GLU A 348 10.75 9.80 4.57
CA GLU A 348 11.48 11.03 4.87
C GLU A 348 11.71 11.82 3.59
N PRO A 349 11.71 13.17 3.64
CA PRO A 349 11.98 13.99 2.48
C PRO A 349 13.36 13.71 1.90
N THR A 350 13.43 13.57 0.58
CA THR A 350 14.72 13.40 -0.13
C THR A 350 15.07 14.72 -0.79
N SER A 351 16.33 15.15 -0.67
CA SER A 351 16.79 16.43 -1.19
C SER A 351 18.02 16.28 -2.07
N HIS A 352 18.15 17.19 -3.04
CA HIS A 352 19.32 17.33 -3.89
C HIS A 352 19.66 18.80 -4.04
N GLU A 353 20.95 19.10 -4.09
CA GLU A 353 21.47 20.46 -4.09
C GLU A 353 22.56 20.61 -5.17
N LYS A 354 22.50 21.70 -5.93
CA LYS A 354 23.54 22.09 -6.90
C LYS A 354 23.80 23.58 -6.81
N SER A 355 25.06 23.97 -6.88
CA SER A 355 25.43 25.39 -7.03
C SER A 355 25.09 25.88 -8.43
N ILE A 356 24.80 27.18 -8.57
CA ILE A 356 24.58 27.80 -9.89
C ILE A 356 25.79 27.62 -10.82
N SER A 357 27.01 27.59 -10.28
CA SER A 357 28.22 27.31 -11.06
C SER A 357 28.24 25.93 -11.74
N GLN A 358 27.49 24.96 -11.21
CA GLN A 358 27.31 23.63 -11.80
C GLN A 358 26.12 23.57 -12.78
N LEU A 359 25.35 24.65 -12.86
CA LEU A 359 24.16 24.81 -13.68
C LEU A 359 24.41 25.87 -14.76
N GLN A 360 25.56 25.81 -15.44
CA GLN A 360 25.84 26.67 -16.59
C GLN A 360 26.95 26.08 -17.44
N ASN A 361 26.98 26.50 -18.70
CA ASN A 361 28.11 26.26 -19.59
C ASN A 361 29.10 27.43 -19.47
N TYR A 362 30.40 27.12 -19.50
CA TYR A 362 31.50 28.10 -19.44
C TYR A 362 31.68 28.88 -20.74
#